data_AF-A0A6I0C7A9-F1
#
_entry.id   AF-A0A6I0C7A9-F1
#
_cell.length_a   1.000
_cell.length_b   1.000
_cell.length_c   1.000
_cell.angle_alpha   90.00
_cell.angle_beta   90.00
_cell.angle_gamma   90.00
#
_symmetry.space_group_name_H-M   'P 1'
#
loop_
_entity.id
_entity.type
_entity.pdbx_description
1 polymer ?
#
loop_
_entity_poly.entity_id
_entity_poly.type
_entity_poly.pdbx_seq_one_letter_code
_entity_poly.pdbx_strand_id
1 'polypeptide(L)' 'MNYYAKLIVGKTYDVHERLFLLGQEEKVTKKTYDYLNGNEQFEVRKEGSKSKGEE' A
#
# COMPACT_ATOMS: atom_id res chain seq x y z
N MET A 1 4.55 -0.28 13.99
CA MET A 1 4.21 0.56 12.82
C MET A 1 3.31 -0.24 11.92
N ASN A 2 2.13 0.29 11.61
CA ASN A 2 1.20 -0.38 10.73
C ASN A 2 1.42 0.16 9.31
N TYR A 3 1.43 -0.74 8.32
CA TYR A 3 1.54 -0.37 6.92
C TYR A 3 0.23 -0.70 6.23
N TYR A 4 -0.19 0.15 5.32
CA TYR A 4 -1.38 -0.05 4.53
C TYR A 4 -1.05 0.13 3.06
N ALA A 5 -1.73 -0.64 2.22
CA ALA A 5 -1.66 -0.53 0.78
C ALA A 5 -3.08 -0.54 0.22
N LYS A 6 -3.33 0.32 -0.76
CA LYS A 6 -4.59 0.46 -1.45
C LYS A 6 -4.37 0.40 -2.94
N LEU A 7 -5.06 -0.50 -3.64
CA LEU A 7 -5.00 -0.53 -5.09
C LEU A 7 -5.79 0.67 -5.65
N ILE A 8 -5.12 1.54 -6.41
CA ILE A 8 -5.72 2.75 -7.00
C ILE A 8 -5.80 2.67 -8.53
N VAL A 9 -5.06 1.76 -9.17
CA VAL A 9 -5.10 1.53 -10.62
C VAL A 9 -5.27 0.05 -10.95
N GLY A 10 -6.25 -0.26 -11.80
CA GLY A 10 -6.53 -1.62 -12.26
C GLY A 10 -7.91 -2.11 -11.82
N LYS A 11 -8.07 -3.43 -11.64
CA LYS A 11 -9.31 -4.04 -11.11
C LYS A 11 -9.02 -4.92 -9.90
N THR A 12 -8.04 -5.82 -10.06
CA THR A 12 -7.55 -6.73 -9.03
C THR A 12 -6.05 -6.92 -9.18
N TYR A 13 -5.35 -7.19 -8.08
CA TYR A 13 -3.91 -7.42 -8.11
C TYR A 13 -3.52 -8.41 -7.00
N ASP A 14 -2.80 -9.48 -7.35
CA ASP A 14 -2.34 -10.49 -6.39
C ASP A 14 -0.91 -10.18 -5.94
N VAL A 15 -0.70 -10.05 -4.64
CA VAL A 15 0.61 -9.81 -4.01
C VAL A 15 0.76 -10.74 -2.82
N HIS A 16 1.74 -11.63 -2.87
CA HIS A 16 2.08 -12.52 -1.75
C HIS A 16 0.85 -13.26 -1.19
N GLU A 17 0.07 -13.90 -2.06
CA GLU A 17 -1.16 -14.65 -1.71
C GLU A 17 -2.29 -13.76 -1.16
N ARG A 18 -2.23 -12.45 -1.41
CA ARG A 18 -3.29 -11.49 -1.06
C ARG A 18 -3.81 -10.83 -2.31
N LEU A 19 -5.14 -10.87 -2.46
CA LEU A 19 -5.83 -10.20 -3.56
C LEU A 19 -6.28 -8.80 -3.13
N PHE A 20 -5.68 -7.78 -3.74
CA PHE A 20 -6.12 -6.41 -3.61
C PHE A 20 -7.19 -6.11 -4.67
N LEU A 21 -8.30 -5.53 -4.24
CA LEU A 21 -9.34 -5.02 -5.13
C LEU A 21 -9.19 -3.51 -5.31
N LEU A 22 -9.65 -2.98 -6.44
CA LEU A 22 -9.60 -1.54 -6.70
C LEU A 22 -10.34 -0.76 -5.59
N GLY A 23 -9.66 0.20 -4.99
CA GLY A 23 -10.17 1.01 -3.89
C GLY A 23 -10.13 0.32 -2.52
N GLN A 24 -9.73 -0.95 -2.44
CA GLN A 24 -9.58 -1.68 -1.18
C GLN A 24 -8.24 -1.35 -0.54
N GLU A 25 -8.31 -0.83 0.68
CA GLU A 25 -7.15 -0.64 1.52
C GLU A 25 -7.01 -1.83 2.48
N GLU A 26 -5.81 -2.39 2.57
CA GLU A 26 -5.51 -3.45 3.52
C GLU A 26 -4.22 -3.20 4.29
N LYS A 27 -4.20 -3.75 5.51
CA LYS A 27 -3.02 -3.74 6.36
C LYS A 27 -2.00 -4.76 5.87
N VAL A 28 -0.82 -4.28 5.51
CA VAL A 28 0.27 -5.07 4.96
C VAL A 28 1.47 -5.12 5.89
N THR A 29 2.41 -6.01 5.58
CA THR A 29 3.70 -6.07 6.27
C THR A 29 4.67 -5.05 5.67
N LYS A 30 5.77 -4.75 6.38
CA LYS A 30 6.84 -3.87 5.85
C LYS A 30 7.39 -4.37 4.51
N LYS A 31 7.56 -5.69 4.33
CA LYS A 31 8.03 -6.28 3.06
C LYS A 31 7.11 -5.95 1.91
N THR A 32 5.80 -6.18 2.10
CA THR A 32 4.78 -5.88 1.09
C THR A 32 4.69 -4.38 0.84
N TYR A 33 4.77 -3.55 1.88
CA TYR A 33 4.81 -2.10 1.73
C TYR A 33 5.98 -1.67 0.86
N ASP A 34 7.20 -2.15 1.13
CA ASP A 34 8.40 -1.79 0.40
C ASP A 34 8.33 -2.23 -1.08
N TYR A 35 7.78 -3.43 -1.32
CA TYR A 35 7.52 -3.94 -2.67
C TYR A 35 6.50 -3.10 -3.45
N LEU A 36 5.45 -2.62 -2.78
CA LEU A 36 4.41 -1.79 -3.38
C LEU A 36 4.80 -0.30 -3.39
N ASN A 37 5.81 0.10 -2.62
CA ASN A 37 6.27 1.48 -2.56
C ASN A 37 7.05 1.81 -3.84
N GLY A 38 6.51 2.75 -4.61
CA GLY A 38 7.01 3.07 -5.95
C GLY A 38 6.23 2.39 -7.08
N ASN A 39 5.21 1.59 -6.77
CA ASN A 39 4.28 1.09 -7.77
C ASN A 39 3.15 2.12 -7.98
N GLU A 40 3.00 2.65 -9.20
CA GLU A 40 1.96 3.63 -9.56
C GLU A 40 0.53 3.09 -9.41
N GLN A 41 0.39 1.77 -9.35
CA GLN A 41 -0.92 1.14 -9.15
C GLN A 41 -1.38 1.14 -7.70
N PHE A 42 -0.48 1.38 -6.74
CA PHE A 42 -0.76 1.26 -5.31
C PHE A 42 -0.45 2.54 -4.54
N GLU A 43 -1.40 2.94 -3.71
CA GLU A 43 -1.20 3.98 -2.71
C GLU A 43 -0.82 3.30 -1.38
N VAL A 44 0.40 3.54 -0.92
CA VAL A 44 0.91 2.94 0.32
C VAL A 44 1.11 3.99 1.41
N ARG A 45 0.63 3.70 2.63
CA ARG A 45 0.76 4.61 3.78
C ARG A 45 1.28 3.89 5.03
N LYS A 46 1.96 4.65 5.89
CA LYS A 46 2.47 4.18 7.20
C LYS A 46 1.67 4.85 8.30
N GLU A 47 0.91 4.08 9.07
CA GLU A 47 0.25 4.59 10.28
C GLU A 47 1.26 4.54 11.43
N GLY A 48 1.60 5.73 11.92
CA GLY A 48 2.60 5.95 12.96
C GLY A 48 3.71 6.95 12.59
N SER A 49 3.77 7.39 11.32
CA SER A 49 4.65 8.49 10.91
C SER A 49 3.78 9.68 10.52
N LYS A 50 3.53 10.55 11.49
CA LYS A 50 3.10 11.93 11.21
C LYS A 50 4.32 12.68 10.67
N SER A 51 4.69 12.41 9.42
CA SER A 51 5.53 13.31 8.61
C SER A 51 4.58 13.80 7.53
N LYS A 52 3.72 14.78 7.82
CA LYS A 52 4.00 16.19 7.52
C LYS A 52 5.06 16.28 6.43
N GLY A 53 4.59 16.49 5.20
CA GLY A 53 5.49 16.85 4.11
C GLY A 53 6.30 18.06 4.51
N GLU A 54 7.56 18.07 4.10
CA GLU A 54 8.45 19.22 4.04
C GLU A 54 9.64 18.75 3.19
N GLU A 55 9.59 19.05 1.89
CA GLU A 55 10.59 19.92 1.24
C GLU A 55 9.91 20.68 0.08
#